data_AF-A0A924S0R6-F1
#
_entry.id   AF-A0A924S0R6-F1
#
_cell.length_a   1.000
_cell.length_b   1.000
_cell.length_c   1.000
_cell.angle_alpha   90.00
_cell.angle_beta   90.00
_cell.angle_gamma   90.00
#
_symmetry.space_group_name_H-M   'P 1'
#
loop_
_entity.id
_entity.type
_entity.pdbx_description
1 polymer ?
#
loop_
_entity_poly.entity_id
_entity_poly.type
_entity_poly.pdbx_seq_one_letter_code
_entity_poly.pdbx_strand_id
1 'polypeptide(L)'
;MEDSGYIDLYFGDQSHFGLTHNVPYARQTKENPILLPASKGKYQNVVELMTRKNKLYFEILETTFNSDRIICFMNRFAEQTIKKSILILDNSPIRKSKKFMTKIVKYMTKNKTDCFPND
;
A
#
# COMPACT_ATOMS: atom_id res chain seq x y z
N MET A 1 18.60 -14.26 -4.28
CA MET A 1 17.47 -14.69 -5.15
C MET A 1 16.90 -13.50 -5.91
N GLU A 2 16.58 -12.40 -5.22
CA GLU A 2 16.20 -11.14 -5.89
C GLU A 2 17.39 -10.52 -6.64
N ASP A 3 18.56 -10.37 -5.99
CA ASP A 3 19.75 -9.77 -6.60
C ASP A 3 20.26 -10.54 -7.83
N SER A 4 20.04 -11.85 -7.85
CA SER A 4 20.33 -12.73 -8.99
C SER A 4 19.22 -12.74 -10.05
N GLY A 5 18.13 -11.98 -9.86
CA GLY A 5 17.07 -11.79 -10.85
C GLY A 5 16.09 -12.94 -10.99
N TYR A 6 16.05 -13.92 -10.07
CA TYR A 6 15.12 -15.05 -10.13
C TYR A 6 13.71 -14.72 -9.64
N ILE A 7 13.60 -13.81 -8.68
CA ILE A 7 12.32 -13.31 -8.14
C ILE A 7 12.28 -11.79 -8.22
N ASP A 8 11.08 -11.22 -8.20
CA ASP A 8 10.88 -9.80 -7.92
C ASP A 8 10.27 -9.66 -6.52
N LEU A 9 10.76 -8.69 -5.74
CA LEU A 9 10.26 -8.41 -4.41
C LEU A 9 9.53 -7.07 -4.39
N TYR A 10 8.32 -7.07 -3.84
CA TYR A 10 7.48 -5.89 -3.71
C TYR A 10 7.06 -5.69 -2.26
N PHE A 11 7.11 -4.44 -1.81
CA PHE A 11 6.63 -3.99 -0.51
C PHE A 11 5.34 -3.21 -0.72
N GLY A 12 4.26 -3.64 -0.07
CA GLY A 12 2.95 -3.05 -0.26
C GLY A 12 2.46 -2.26 0.93
N ASP A 13 2.01 -1.03 0.68
CA ASP A 13 1.51 -0.12 1.70
C ASP A 13 0.27 0.66 1.22
N GLN A 14 -0.35 1.40 2.15
CA GLN A 14 -1.40 2.37 1.87
C GLN A 14 -1.03 3.74 2.46
N SER A 15 -1.11 4.76 1.61
CA SER A 15 -0.79 6.15 1.97
C SER A 15 -2.04 7.04 1.88
N HIS A 16 -2.22 7.92 2.86
CA HIS A 16 -3.30 8.90 2.89
C HIS A 16 -2.76 10.32 2.74
N PHE A 17 -3.26 11.05 1.74
CA PHE A 17 -2.87 12.43 1.45
C PHE A 17 -4.10 13.34 1.60
N GLY A 18 -4.07 14.22 2.59
CA GLY A 18 -5.15 15.18 2.86
C GLY A 18 -4.64 16.62 2.91
N LEU A 19 -5.54 17.57 2.72
CA LEU A 19 -5.25 19.01 2.86
C LEU A 19 -5.16 19.48 4.32
N THR A 20 -5.49 18.60 5.27
CA THR A 20 -5.36 18.84 6.70
C THR A 20 -3.99 18.36 7.16
N HIS A 21 -3.17 19.28 7.67
CA HIS A 21 -1.86 18.94 8.24
C HIS A 21 -2.04 18.23 9.58
N ASN A 22 -1.28 17.15 9.80
CA ASN A 22 -1.25 16.44 11.10
C ASN A 22 -0.50 17.26 12.18
N VAL A 23 0.33 18.22 11.76
CA VAL A 23 1.04 19.14 12.66
C VAL A 23 0.61 20.55 12.31
N PRO A 24 -0.20 21.22 13.15
CA PRO A 24 -0.83 22.50 12.79
C PRO A 24 0.12 23.72 12.89
N TYR A 25 1.38 23.52 13.28
CA TYR A 25 2.35 24.59 13.50
C TYR A 25 3.78 24.12 13.27
N ALA A 26 4.68 25.04 12.88
CA ALA A 26 6.11 24.75 12.77
C ALA A 26 6.77 24.61 14.15
N ARG A 27 7.91 23.89 14.27
CA ARG A 27 8.68 23.89 15.52
C ARG A 27 9.21 25.32 15.78
N GLN A 28 8.65 25.99 16.78
CA GLN A 28 8.87 27.41 17.05
C GLN A 28 8.76 27.74 18.54
N THR A 29 9.21 28.94 18.91
CA THR A 29 9.09 29.44 20.29
C THR A 29 7.62 29.70 20.61
N LYS A 30 7.23 29.53 21.88
CA LYS A 30 5.81 29.51 22.27
C LYS A 30 5.12 30.85 22.08
N GLU A 31 5.87 31.94 22.09
CA GLU A 31 5.34 33.29 22.21
C GLU A 31 4.74 33.80 20.89
N ASN A 32 5.23 33.33 19.74
CA ASN A 32 4.80 33.80 18.41
C ASN A 32 4.66 32.64 17.42
N PRO A 33 3.57 31.84 17.51
CA PRO A 33 3.39 30.72 16.61
C PRO A 33 2.95 31.17 15.21
N ILE A 34 3.74 30.78 14.19
CA ILE A 34 3.32 30.77 12.79
C ILE A 34 2.34 29.62 12.58
N LEU A 35 1.11 29.96 12.20
CA LEU A 35 0.07 28.99 11.85
C LEU A 35 0.18 28.62 10.38
N LEU A 36 0.12 27.32 10.09
CA LEU A 36 0.11 26.84 8.71
C LEU A 36 -1.34 26.81 8.19
N PRO A 37 -1.59 27.23 6.93
CA PRO A 37 -2.92 27.15 6.35
C PRO A 37 -3.34 25.69 6.23
N ALA A 38 -4.44 25.32 6.89
CA ALA A 38 -5.03 23.99 6.78
C ALA A 38 -6.50 24.12 6.36
N SER A 39 -6.92 23.31 5.39
CA SER A 39 -8.30 23.27 4.94
C SER A 39 -8.84 21.85 5.02
N LYS A 40 -10.05 21.68 5.55
CA LYS A 40 -10.80 20.46 5.32
C LYS A 40 -11.20 20.42 3.85
N GLY A 41 -10.87 19.33 3.16
CA GLY A 41 -11.17 19.21 1.74
C GLY A 41 -10.96 17.80 1.24
N LYS A 42 -10.77 17.68 -0.07
CA LYS A 42 -10.52 16.39 -0.72
C LYS A 42 -9.27 15.72 -0.16
N TYR A 43 -9.30 14.41 -0.16
CA TYR A 43 -8.15 13.57 0.13
C TYR A 43 -7.94 12.56 -0.99
N GLN A 44 -6.74 12.03 -1.06
CA GLN A 44 -6.38 10.93 -1.95
C GLN A 44 -5.81 9.81 -1.09
N ASN A 45 -6.35 8.61 -1.26
CA ASN A 45 -5.73 7.40 -0.77
C ASN A 45 -4.96 6.75 -1.92
N VAL A 46 -3.80 6.22 -1.61
CA VAL A 46 -2.97 5.48 -2.54
C VAL A 46 -2.75 4.09 -1.99
N VAL A 47 -2.96 3.06 -2.81
CA VAL A 47 -2.44 1.72 -2.56
C VAL A 47 -1.28 1.50 -3.50
N GLU A 48 -0.17 0.98 -2.98
CA GLU A 48 1.06 0.88 -3.75
C GLU A 48 1.84 -0.41 -3.46
N LEU A 49 2.64 -0.79 -4.46
CA LEU A 49 3.66 -1.84 -4.43
C LEU A 49 4.97 -1.26 -4.95
N MET A 50 6.00 -1.24 -4.11
CA MET A 50 7.31 -0.69 -4.45
C MET A 50 8.38 -1.78 -4.41
N THR A 51 9.27 -1.77 -5.41
CA THR A 51 10.46 -2.65 -5.43
C THR A 51 11.66 -1.95 -4.78
N ARG A 52 12.71 -2.72 -4.43
CA ARG A 52 13.99 -2.14 -3.95
C ARG A 52 14.72 -1.28 -4.98
N LYS A 53 14.31 -1.35 -6.26
CA LYS A 53 14.84 -0.53 -7.36
C LYS A 53 13.96 0.69 -7.66
N ASN A 54 13.11 1.08 -6.70
CA ASN A 54 12.21 2.24 -6.79
C ASN A 54 11.21 2.18 -7.96
N LYS A 55 10.91 0.99 -8.50
CA LYS A 55 9.76 0.83 -9.38
C LYS A 55 8.49 0.78 -8.55
N LEU A 56 7.53 1.64 -8.90
CA LEU A 56 6.27 1.81 -8.21
C LEU A 56 5.11 1.35 -9.08
N TYR A 57 4.23 0.53 -8.51
CA TYR A 57 2.92 0.21 -9.06
C TYR A 57 1.85 0.67 -8.07
N PHE A 58 0.93 1.53 -8.49
CA PHE A 58 0.02 2.19 -7.56
C PHE A 58 -1.34 2.50 -8.18
N GLU A 59 -2.34 2.70 -7.32
CA GLU A 59 -3.64 3.25 -7.68
C GLU A 59 -4.06 4.32 -6.68
N ILE A 60 -4.72 5.37 -7.19
CA ILE A 60 -5.21 6.51 -6.41
C ILE A 60 -6.75 6.47 -6.38
N LEU A 61 -7.34 6.73 -5.21
CA LEU A 61 -8.77 6.93 -5.03
C LEU A 61 -9.04 8.17 -4.17
N GLU A 62 -10.08 8.93 -4.50
CA GLU A 62 -10.64 9.98 -3.62
C GLU A 62 -11.56 9.39 -2.52
N THR A 63 -11.50 8.06 -2.30
CA THR A 63 -12.33 7.33 -1.33
C THR A 63 -11.49 6.31 -0.55
N THR A 64 -12.03 5.78 0.54
CA THR A 64 -11.34 4.76 1.36
C THR A 64 -11.24 3.42 0.64
N PHE A 65 -10.06 2.82 0.67
CA PHE A 65 -9.88 1.44 0.21
C PHE A 65 -10.60 0.46 1.14
N ASN A 66 -11.41 -0.41 0.57
CA ASN A 66 -11.95 -1.58 1.25
C ASN A 66 -11.30 -2.86 0.71
N SER A 67 -11.57 -4.01 1.35
CA SER A 67 -10.97 -5.28 0.94
C SER A 67 -11.25 -5.64 -0.51
N ASP A 68 -12.43 -5.32 -1.05
CA ASP A 68 -12.79 -5.64 -2.44
C ASP A 68 -11.94 -4.81 -3.43
N ARG A 69 -11.73 -3.52 -3.15
CA ARG A 69 -10.86 -2.64 -3.97
C ARG A 69 -9.41 -3.10 -3.94
N ILE A 70 -8.90 -3.47 -2.76
CA ILE A 70 -7.54 -4.00 -2.63
C ILE A 70 -7.40 -5.32 -3.39
N ILE A 71 -8.39 -6.22 -3.31
CA ILE A 71 -8.39 -7.45 -4.11
C ILE A 71 -8.34 -7.12 -5.61
N CYS A 72 -9.13 -6.17 -6.10
CA CYS A 72 -9.09 -5.76 -7.51
C CYS A 72 -7.71 -5.23 -7.92
N PHE A 73 -7.10 -4.36 -7.13
CA PHE A 73 -5.72 -3.87 -7.34
C PHE A 73 -4.72 -5.02 -7.47
N MET A 74 -4.77 -5.98 -6.55
CA MET A 74 -3.89 -7.15 -6.55
C MET A 74 -4.13 -8.08 -7.75
N ASN A 75 -5.38 -8.23 -8.19
CA ASN A 75 -5.70 -9.00 -9.40
C ASN A 75 -5.06 -8.36 -10.64
N ARG A 76 -5.21 -7.03 -10.80
CA ARG A 76 -4.61 -6.29 -11.91
C ARG A 76 -3.08 -6.39 -11.91
N PHE A 77 -2.47 -6.30 -10.73
CA PHE A 77 -1.03 -6.51 -10.59
C PHE A 77 -0.61 -7.91 -11.03
N ALA A 78 -1.34 -8.94 -10.58
CA ALA A 78 -1.04 -10.33 -10.91
C ALA A 78 -1.20 -10.64 -12.41
N GLU A 79 -2.13 -9.97 -13.11
CA GLU A 79 -2.32 -10.10 -14.56
C GLU A 79 -1.15 -9.51 -15.37
N GLN A 80 -0.46 -8.51 -14.83
CA GLN A 80 0.70 -7.87 -15.49
C GLN A 80 2.03 -8.56 -15.15
N THR A 81 2.04 -9.45 -14.16
CA THR A 81 3.26 -10.05 -13.61
C THR A 81 3.49 -11.44 -14.18
N ILE A 82 4.55 -11.59 -14.99
CA ILE A 82 4.93 -12.86 -15.62
C ILE A 82 5.97 -13.62 -14.78
N LYS A 83 6.84 -12.88 -14.07
CA LYS A 83 7.91 -13.41 -13.24
C LYS A 83 7.38 -13.78 -11.85
N LYS A 84 8.01 -14.76 -11.18
CA LYS A 84 7.68 -15.08 -9.79
C LYS A 84 7.95 -13.86 -8.90
N SER A 85 6.89 -13.32 -8.29
CA SER A 85 6.95 -12.15 -7.42
C SER A 85 6.55 -12.48 -5.99
N ILE A 86 7.30 -11.96 -5.03
CA ILE A 86 7.01 -12.05 -3.60
C ILE A 86 6.49 -10.69 -3.15
N LEU A 87 5.34 -10.69 -2.48
CA LEU A 87 4.72 -9.48 -1.93
C LEU A 87 4.82 -9.52 -0.41
N ILE A 88 5.41 -8.48 0.16
CA ILE A 88 5.49 -8.24 1.60
C ILE A 88 4.45 -7.20 1.95
N LEU A 89 3.53 -7.56 2.84
CA LEU A 89 2.38 -6.74 3.22
C LEU A 89 2.32 -6.58 4.74
N ASP A 90 2.01 -5.37 5.20
CA ASP A 90 1.65 -5.09 6.59
C ASP A 90 0.44 -5.92 7.08
N ASN A 91 0.30 -6.01 8.40
CA ASN A 91 -0.76 -6.77 9.06
C ASN A 91 -2.00 -5.90 9.36
N SER A 92 -2.41 -5.05 8.41
CA SER A 92 -3.56 -4.15 8.58
C SER A 92 -4.90 -4.92 8.63
N PRO A 93 -5.95 -4.38 9.28
CA PRO A 93 -7.26 -5.05 9.38
C PRO A 93 -7.87 -5.43 8.02
N ILE A 94 -7.72 -4.57 7.01
CA ILE A 94 -8.20 -4.82 5.64
C ILE A 94 -7.56 -6.11 5.07
N ARG A 95 -6.26 -6.30 5.36
CA ARG A 95 -5.46 -7.45 4.94
C ARG A 95 -5.66 -8.69 5.82
N LYS A 96 -6.32 -8.56 6.96
CA LYS A 96 -6.78 -9.69 7.79
C LYS A 96 -8.20 -10.15 7.47
N SER A 97 -8.94 -9.40 6.64
CA SER A 97 -10.33 -9.74 6.33
C SER A 97 -10.43 -11.15 5.72
N LYS A 98 -11.47 -11.90 6.11
CA LYS A 98 -11.72 -13.27 5.61
C LYS A 98 -11.70 -13.31 4.07
N LYS A 99 -12.34 -12.32 3.44
CA LYS A 99 -12.36 -12.16 1.98
C LYS A 99 -10.95 -12.10 1.38
N PHE A 100 -10.10 -11.25 1.94
CA PHE A 100 -8.73 -11.06 1.47
C PHE A 100 -7.90 -12.33 1.69
N MET A 101 -7.97 -12.94 2.88
CA MET A 101 -7.25 -14.17 3.18
C MET A 101 -7.66 -15.33 2.28
N THR A 102 -8.96 -15.53 2.02
CA THR A 102 -9.43 -16.54 1.06
C THR A 102 -8.85 -16.31 -0.33
N LYS A 103 -8.75 -15.04 -0.74
CA LYS A 103 -8.20 -14.67 -2.04
C LYS A 103 -6.68 -14.86 -2.11
N ILE A 104 -5.94 -14.53 -1.05
CA ILE A 104 -4.50 -14.85 -0.93
C ILE A 104 -4.29 -16.35 -1.02
N VAL A 105 -5.01 -17.16 -0.25
CA VAL A 105 -4.87 -18.63 -0.29
C VAL A 105 -5.08 -19.17 -1.72
N LYS A 106 -6.04 -18.60 -2.46
CA LYS A 106 -6.24 -18.93 -3.89
C LYS A 106 -5.03 -18.54 -4.76
N TYR A 107 -4.35 -17.43 -4.47
CA TYR A 107 -3.13 -17.04 -5.17
C TYR A 107 -1.94 -17.94 -4.85
N MET A 108 -1.76 -18.31 -3.58
CA MET A 108 -0.70 -19.21 -3.10
C MET A 108 -0.84 -20.64 -3.68
N THR A 109 -2.08 -21.08 -3.88
CA THR A 109 -2.37 -22.42 -4.43
C THR A 109 -2.29 -22.46 -5.96
N LYS A 110 -2.53 -21.33 -6.64
CA LYS A 110 -2.52 -21.26 -8.10
C LYS A 110 -1.14 -20.95 -8.67
N ASN A 111 -0.35 -20.14 -7.99
CA ASN A 111 1.04 -19.82 -8.32
C ASN A 111 1.87 -20.08 -7.07
N LYS A 112 3.06 -20.68 -7.20
CA LYS A 112 4.05 -20.80 -6.11
C LYS A 112 4.60 -19.43 -5.68
N THR A 113 3.76 -18.45 -5.39
CA THR A 113 4.09 -17.09 -4.93
C THR A 113 3.70 -17.00 -3.48
N ASP A 114 4.70 -16.95 -2.59
CA ASP A 114 4.53 -16.92 -1.15
C ASP A 114 4.31 -15.46 -0.68
N CYS A 115 3.13 -15.15 -0.14
CA CYS A 115 2.84 -13.94 0.61
C CYS A 115 3.07 -14.21 2.10
N PHE A 116 4.06 -13.55 2.69
CA PHE A 116 4.31 -13.63 4.12
C PHE A 116 3.69 -12.41 4.80
N PRO A 117 2.69 -12.58 5.69
CA PRO A 117 2.26 -11.49 6.55
C PRO A 117 3.44 -11.10 7.46
N ASN A 118 3.69 -9.80 7.60
CA ASN A 118 4.64 -9.33 8.61
C ASN A 118 4.10 -9.67 10.01
N ASP A 119 4.96 -10.29 10.83
CA ASP A 119 4.68 -10.68 12.22
C ASP A 119 4.14 -9.52 13.07
#